data_AF-A0A2D9STW3-F1
#
_entry.id   AF-A0A2D9STW3-F1
#
_cell.length_a   1.000
_cell.length_b   1.000
_cell.length_c   1.000
_cell.angle_alpha   90.00
_cell.angle_beta   90.00
_cell.angle_gamma   90.00
#
_symmetry.space_group_name_H-M   'P 1'
#
loop_
_entity.id
_entity.type
_entity.pdbx_description
1 polymer ?
#
loop_
_entity_poly.entity_id
_entity_poly.type
_entity_poly.pdbx_seq_one_letter_code
_entity_poly.pdbx_strand_id
1 'polypeptide(L)'
;WVADHVVIHELGMKEDPSPSLLDPYCGTGDFLSAAIRAVRQGISERKGDEFDLIFDAPEKIRGIDRDPLAVEIARVNYLLALGQLVQEEHPQFLMPIYLADASVQFRPVSNDDSVITLSTSEGDFLLPAPFIQNPLLPDWVLGRITNYMDGAQLRLHVQPEEVAIQEVLNAYYNYLTAPKPRTPVPDALTPRQADVLLETARRLVELHIRGEGTLWLHLVQNMAGPAILSHRCFDRLAYQGPTSIFDIYSDIYLRSGGQAAIVTSEADAQTPSSRHRMLTSESRFSGATILLCGL
;
A
#
# COMPACT_ATOMS: atom_id res chain seq x y z
N TRP A 1 6.99 -22.40 6.20
CA TRP A 1 7.27 -23.01 7.52
C TRP A 1 7.51 -21.97 8.62
N VAL A 2 8.53 -21.09 8.53
CA VAL A 2 8.71 -19.97 9.49
C VAL A 2 7.53 -19.00 9.42
N ALA A 3 7.22 -18.50 8.21
CA ALA A 3 6.12 -17.55 8.00
C ALA A 3 4.78 -18.11 8.49
N ASP A 4 4.46 -19.36 8.14
CA ASP A 4 3.23 -20.03 8.63
C ASP A 4 3.18 -20.10 10.16
N HIS A 5 4.30 -20.45 10.80
CA HIS A 5 4.36 -20.55 12.25
C HIS A 5 4.11 -19.20 12.92
N VAL A 6 4.81 -18.16 12.46
CA VAL A 6 4.63 -16.79 12.98
C VAL A 6 3.20 -16.30 12.77
N VAL A 7 2.68 -16.42 11.55
CA VAL A 7 1.35 -15.92 11.17
C VAL A 7 0.24 -16.65 11.94
N ILE A 8 0.30 -17.97 12.03
CA ILE A 8 -0.79 -18.77 12.61
C ILE A 8 -0.69 -18.86 14.13
N HIS A 9 0.50 -19.14 14.67
CA HIS A 9 0.67 -19.45 16.09
C HIS A 9 1.03 -18.23 16.93
N GLU A 10 1.90 -17.35 16.42
CA GLU A 10 2.35 -16.18 17.20
C GLU A 10 1.44 -14.97 16.99
N LEU A 11 0.92 -14.77 15.78
CA LEU A 11 0.06 -13.63 15.44
C LEU A 11 -1.44 -13.98 15.35
N GLY A 12 -1.82 -15.26 15.46
CA GLY A 12 -3.24 -15.63 15.54
C GLY A 12 -4.08 -15.24 14.31
N MET A 13 -3.51 -15.18 13.11
CA MET A 13 -4.21 -14.73 11.89
C MET A 13 -5.43 -15.58 11.48
N LYS A 14 -5.61 -16.73 12.14
CA LYS A 14 -6.71 -17.66 11.93
C LYS A 14 -7.93 -17.37 12.83
N GLU A 15 -7.80 -16.45 13.79
CA GLU A 15 -8.88 -16.04 14.70
C GLU A 15 -10.09 -15.48 13.93
N ASP A 16 -11.26 -15.44 14.60
CA ASP A 16 -12.49 -14.87 14.07
C ASP A 16 -12.97 -13.71 14.95
N PRO A 17 -13.12 -12.48 14.43
CA PRO A 17 -12.76 -12.05 13.07
C PRO A 17 -11.25 -12.09 12.83
N SER A 18 -10.85 -12.42 11.60
CA SER A 18 -9.43 -12.48 11.21
C SER A 18 -8.78 -11.10 11.31
N PRO A 19 -7.67 -10.95 12.05
CA PRO A 19 -7.00 -9.66 12.19
C PRO A 19 -6.40 -9.19 10.86
N SER A 20 -6.22 -7.87 10.71
CA SER A 20 -5.48 -7.28 9.59
C SER A 20 -3.97 -7.41 9.78
N LEU A 21 -3.23 -7.64 8.69
CA LEU A 21 -1.78 -7.81 8.69
C LEU A 21 -1.10 -6.92 7.66
N LEU A 22 -0.04 -6.24 8.11
CA LEU A 22 0.91 -5.56 7.24
C LEU A 22 2.27 -6.26 7.29
N ASP A 23 2.85 -6.47 6.11
CA ASP A 23 4.27 -6.75 5.96
C ASP A 23 4.97 -5.53 5.32
N PRO A 24 5.63 -4.66 6.12
CA PRO A 24 6.26 -3.44 5.64
C PRO A 24 7.61 -3.68 4.92
N TYR A 25 8.05 -4.93 4.82
CA TYR A 25 9.28 -5.32 4.12
C TYR A 25 9.07 -6.69 3.49
N CYS A 26 8.11 -6.76 2.56
CA CYS A 26 7.46 -8.02 2.22
C CYS A 26 8.30 -8.97 1.36
N GLY A 27 9.38 -8.51 0.74
CA GLY A 27 10.24 -9.34 -0.08
C GLY A 27 9.43 -10.09 -1.14
N THR A 28 9.51 -11.42 -1.13
CA THR A 28 8.73 -12.30 -2.04
C THR A 28 7.30 -12.56 -1.59
N GLY A 29 6.83 -11.97 -0.49
CA GLY A 29 5.46 -12.11 0.00
C GLY A 29 5.20 -13.39 0.82
N ASP A 30 6.19 -13.92 1.52
CA ASP A 30 6.07 -15.18 2.28
C ASP A 30 5.07 -15.05 3.44
N PHE A 31 5.13 -13.96 4.21
CA PHE A 31 4.16 -13.70 5.30
C PHE A 31 2.77 -13.39 4.75
N LEU A 32 2.68 -12.64 3.64
CA LEU A 32 1.40 -12.37 2.98
C LEU A 32 0.73 -13.66 2.52
N SER A 33 1.48 -14.55 1.87
CA SER A 33 0.99 -15.85 1.40
C SER A 33 0.60 -16.78 2.55
N ALA A 34 1.34 -16.74 3.66
CA ALA A 34 0.97 -17.45 4.89
C ALA A 34 -0.32 -16.89 5.52
N ALA A 35 -0.47 -15.56 5.56
CA ALA A 35 -1.65 -14.89 6.08
C ALA A 35 -2.91 -15.23 5.28
N ILE A 36 -2.84 -15.22 3.94
CA ILE A 36 -3.96 -15.59 3.07
C ILE A 36 -4.39 -17.04 3.33
N ARG A 37 -3.42 -17.97 3.47
CA ARG A 37 -3.71 -19.37 3.80
C ARG A 37 -4.32 -19.52 5.19
N ALA A 38 -3.88 -18.73 6.18
CA ALA A 38 -4.47 -18.72 7.52
C ALA A 38 -5.92 -18.25 7.51
N VAL A 39 -6.23 -17.16 6.79
CA VAL A 39 -7.59 -16.65 6.62
C VAL A 39 -8.47 -17.68 5.90
N ARG A 40 -7.99 -18.29 4.80
CA ARG A 40 -8.71 -19.39 4.12
C ARG A 40 -9.05 -20.53 5.07
N GLN A 41 -8.08 -20.96 5.89
CA GLN A 41 -8.31 -22.02 6.85
C GLN A 41 -9.36 -21.61 7.90
N GLY A 42 -9.29 -20.38 8.40
CA GLY A 42 -10.30 -19.83 9.32
C GLY A 42 -11.71 -19.81 8.71
N ILE A 43 -11.84 -19.44 7.42
CA ILE A 43 -13.12 -19.50 6.67
C ILE A 43 -13.63 -20.93 6.60
N SER A 44 -12.77 -21.87 6.21
CA SER A 44 -13.14 -23.28 6.06
C SER A 44 -13.62 -23.90 7.38
N GLU A 45 -12.91 -23.64 8.48
CA GLU A 45 -13.24 -24.22 9.79
C GLU A 45 -14.57 -23.75 10.36
N ARG A 46 -14.98 -22.52 10.04
CA ARG A 46 -16.31 -22.00 10.36
C ARG A 46 -17.38 -22.31 9.32
N LYS A 47 -17.04 -23.07 8.25
CA LYS A 47 -17.93 -23.39 7.12
C LYS A 47 -18.46 -22.13 6.41
N GLY A 48 -17.63 -21.09 6.31
CA GLY A 48 -17.93 -19.89 5.52
C GLY A 48 -17.76 -20.15 4.01
N ASP A 49 -18.12 -19.15 3.20
CA ASP A 49 -17.92 -19.20 1.76
C ASP A 49 -16.45 -18.90 1.46
N GLU A 50 -15.78 -19.80 0.72
CA GLU A 50 -14.38 -19.59 0.32
C GLU A 50 -14.24 -18.35 -0.58
N PHE A 51 -15.30 -17.98 -1.30
CA PHE A 51 -15.32 -16.78 -2.13
C PHE A 51 -15.15 -15.49 -1.30
N ASP A 52 -15.49 -15.49 -0.01
CA ASP A 52 -15.25 -14.34 0.88
C ASP A 52 -13.76 -13.95 0.92
N LEU A 53 -12.85 -14.91 0.71
CA LEU A 53 -11.41 -14.70 0.75
C LEU A 53 -10.93 -13.66 -0.27
N ILE A 54 -11.56 -13.57 -1.45
CA ILE A 54 -11.15 -12.65 -2.50
C ILE A 54 -11.42 -11.18 -2.13
N PHE A 55 -12.35 -10.95 -1.20
CA PHE A 55 -12.65 -9.64 -0.64
C PHE A 55 -11.87 -9.39 0.65
N ASP A 56 -11.84 -10.39 1.54
CA ASP A 56 -11.18 -10.30 2.84
C ASP A 56 -9.68 -10.09 2.72
N ALA A 57 -9.01 -10.82 1.83
CA ALA A 57 -7.55 -10.77 1.76
C ALA A 57 -7.04 -9.40 1.31
N PRO A 58 -7.47 -8.80 0.17
CA PRO A 58 -6.95 -7.50 -0.26
C PRO A 58 -7.29 -6.36 0.69
N GLU A 59 -8.40 -6.51 1.42
CA GLU A 59 -8.74 -5.60 2.49
C GLU A 59 -7.77 -5.73 3.66
N LYS A 60 -7.54 -6.94 4.18
CA LYS A 60 -6.86 -7.16 5.48
C LYS A 60 -5.35 -7.33 5.38
N ILE A 61 -4.84 -7.86 4.27
CA ILE A 61 -3.44 -8.32 4.13
C ILE A 61 -2.74 -7.46 3.09
N ARG A 62 -1.79 -6.64 3.54
CA ARG A 62 -1.09 -5.66 2.69
C ARG A 62 0.41 -5.76 2.83
N GLY A 63 1.13 -5.39 1.76
CA GLY A 63 2.59 -5.43 1.70
C GLY A 63 3.20 -4.12 1.21
N ILE A 64 4.40 -3.82 1.68
CA ILE A 64 5.25 -2.76 1.12
C ILE A 64 6.63 -3.37 0.86
N ASP A 65 7.24 -3.02 -0.27
CA ASP A 65 8.68 -3.20 -0.46
C ASP A 65 9.24 -2.08 -1.34
N ARG A 66 10.54 -1.84 -1.25
CA ARG A 66 11.26 -0.85 -2.06
C ARG A 66 11.96 -1.46 -3.28
N ASP A 67 12.11 -2.78 -3.32
CA ASP A 67 12.66 -3.50 -4.47
C ASP A 67 11.54 -3.82 -5.48
N PRO A 68 11.56 -3.24 -6.69
CA PRO A 68 10.57 -3.51 -7.72
C PRO A 68 10.44 -5.00 -8.06
N LEU A 69 11.54 -5.76 -8.06
CA LEU A 69 11.50 -7.18 -8.38
C LEU A 69 10.81 -7.97 -7.27
N ALA A 70 11.11 -7.64 -6.01
CA ALA A 70 10.47 -8.24 -4.85
C ALA A 70 8.95 -7.99 -4.87
N VAL A 71 8.53 -6.75 -5.12
CA VAL A 71 7.11 -6.38 -5.24
C VAL A 71 6.40 -7.22 -6.30
N GLU A 72 6.96 -7.36 -7.50
CA GLU A 72 6.32 -8.16 -8.55
C GLU A 72 6.22 -9.65 -8.16
N ILE A 73 7.25 -10.22 -7.54
CA ILE A 73 7.20 -11.61 -7.04
C ILE A 73 6.14 -11.75 -5.93
N ALA A 74 6.06 -10.80 -5.00
CA ALA A 74 5.05 -10.79 -3.94
C ALA A 74 3.64 -10.72 -4.52
N ARG A 75 3.40 -9.91 -5.56
CA ARG A 75 2.10 -9.83 -6.26
C ARG A 75 1.71 -11.15 -6.89
N VAL A 76 2.65 -11.83 -7.56
CA VAL A 76 2.43 -13.16 -8.12
C VAL A 76 2.11 -14.17 -7.01
N ASN A 77 2.89 -14.19 -5.94
CA ASN A 77 2.69 -15.11 -4.81
C ASN A 77 1.37 -14.85 -4.07
N TYR A 78 0.95 -13.59 -3.96
CA TYR A 78 -0.35 -13.21 -3.43
C TYR A 78 -1.50 -13.82 -4.25
N LEU A 79 -1.44 -13.69 -5.58
CA LEU A 79 -2.42 -14.29 -6.50
C LEU A 79 -2.41 -15.82 -6.43
N LEU A 80 -1.22 -16.43 -6.37
CA LEU A 80 -1.09 -17.89 -6.19
C LEU A 80 -1.69 -18.35 -4.86
N ALA A 81 -1.53 -17.57 -3.79
CA ALA A 81 -2.13 -17.87 -2.50
C ALA A 81 -3.66 -17.79 -2.56
N LEU A 82 -4.24 -16.86 -3.33
CA LEU A 82 -5.68 -16.79 -3.63
C LEU A 82 -6.17 -17.96 -4.51
N GLY A 83 -5.31 -18.57 -5.31
CA GLY A 83 -5.58 -19.82 -6.00
C GLY A 83 -6.61 -19.70 -7.13
N GLN A 84 -7.57 -20.62 -7.21
CA GLN A 84 -8.55 -20.64 -8.30
C GLN A 84 -9.55 -19.47 -8.25
N LEU A 85 -9.73 -18.85 -7.09
CA LEU A 85 -10.65 -17.72 -6.90
C LEU A 85 -10.33 -16.55 -7.84
N VAL A 86 -9.06 -16.34 -8.19
CA VAL A 86 -8.66 -15.27 -9.12
C VAL A 86 -9.05 -15.54 -10.58
N GLN A 87 -9.52 -16.75 -10.90
CA GLN A 87 -10.03 -17.12 -12.22
C GLN A 87 -11.56 -17.05 -12.30
N GLU A 88 -12.24 -16.90 -11.16
CA GLU A 88 -13.69 -16.77 -11.10
C GLU A 88 -14.13 -15.33 -11.43
N GLU A 89 -15.40 -15.14 -11.77
CA GLU A 89 -15.90 -13.78 -11.99
C GLU A 89 -15.98 -13.02 -10.67
N HIS A 90 -15.12 -12.02 -10.50
CA HIS A 90 -15.09 -11.15 -9.34
C HIS A 90 -14.93 -9.68 -9.77
N PRO A 91 -15.38 -8.71 -8.94
CA PRO A 91 -15.04 -7.32 -9.15
C PRO A 91 -13.53 -7.11 -9.18
N GLN A 92 -13.06 -6.11 -9.93
CA GLN A 92 -11.66 -5.71 -9.87
C GLN A 92 -11.31 -5.26 -8.45
N PHE A 93 -10.17 -5.73 -7.93
CA PHE A 93 -9.62 -5.27 -6.66
C PHE A 93 -8.23 -4.68 -6.88
N LEU A 94 -7.86 -3.73 -6.02
CA LEU A 94 -6.53 -3.16 -6.02
C LEU A 94 -5.54 -4.16 -5.42
N MET A 95 -4.47 -4.46 -6.14
CA MET A 95 -3.38 -5.29 -5.65
C MET A 95 -2.73 -4.63 -4.42
N PRO A 96 -2.83 -5.21 -3.21
CA PRO A 96 -2.53 -4.52 -1.96
C PRO A 96 -1.02 -4.53 -1.61
N ILE A 97 -0.15 -4.46 -2.62
CA ILE A 97 1.31 -4.51 -2.47
C ILE A 97 1.91 -3.30 -3.17
N TYR A 98 2.57 -2.45 -2.38
CA TYR A 98 3.04 -1.13 -2.79
C TYR A 98 4.57 -1.09 -2.94
N LEU A 99 5.02 -0.48 -4.05
CA LEU A 99 6.44 -0.16 -4.29
C LEU A 99 6.81 1.16 -3.61
N ALA A 100 7.24 1.11 -2.35
CA ALA A 100 7.56 2.29 -1.57
C ALA A 100 8.55 2.00 -0.44
N ASP A 101 9.09 3.07 0.16
CA ASP A 101 9.84 2.97 1.40
C ASP A 101 8.89 3.05 2.60
N ALA A 102 8.71 1.94 3.31
CA ALA A 102 7.85 1.85 4.48
C ALA A 102 8.34 2.68 5.67
N SER A 103 9.60 3.13 5.69
CA SER A 103 10.14 3.96 6.77
C SER A 103 9.80 5.44 6.63
N VAL A 104 9.24 5.87 5.50
CA VAL A 104 8.85 7.27 5.27
C VAL A 104 7.67 7.63 6.17
N GLN A 105 7.86 8.67 6.98
CA GLN A 105 6.82 9.19 7.87
C GLN A 105 6.12 10.38 7.25
N PHE A 106 4.80 10.33 7.27
CA PHE A 106 3.94 11.42 6.84
C PHE A 106 3.30 12.10 8.04
N ARG A 107 3.03 13.41 7.91
CA ARG A 107 2.25 14.11 8.92
C ARG A 107 0.84 13.53 8.95
N PRO A 108 0.26 13.27 10.14
CA PRO A 108 -1.11 12.80 10.24
C PRO A 108 -2.08 13.74 9.52
N VAL A 109 -3.01 13.16 8.77
CA VAL A 109 -4.13 13.90 8.18
C VAL A 109 -5.03 14.38 9.32
N SER A 110 -5.06 15.70 9.53
CA SER A 110 -5.75 16.32 10.67
C SER A 110 -7.16 16.82 10.33
N ASN A 111 -7.40 17.07 9.05
CA ASN A 111 -8.67 17.55 8.47
C ASN A 111 -8.66 17.29 6.95
N ASP A 112 -9.81 17.47 6.30
CA ASP A 112 -10.00 17.21 4.86
C ASP A 112 -9.23 18.15 3.92
N ASP A 113 -8.65 19.22 4.47
CA ASP A 113 -7.80 20.19 3.77
C ASP A 113 -6.30 19.93 3.97
N SER A 114 -5.94 18.86 4.70
CA SER A 114 -4.55 18.47 4.88
C SER A 114 -3.94 18.06 3.54
N VAL A 115 -2.68 18.41 3.35
CA VAL A 115 -1.91 18.08 2.14
C VAL A 115 -0.73 17.21 2.53
N ILE A 116 -0.59 16.09 1.83
CA ILE A 116 0.58 15.23 1.92
C ILE A 116 1.53 15.59 0.79
N THR A 117 2.81 15.71 1.12
CA THR A 117 3.87 16.01 0.17
C THR A 117 4.73 14.76 -0.03
N LEU A 118 4.79 14.29 -1.26
CA LEU A 118 5.68 13.22 -1.71
C LEU A 118 6.92 13.87 -2.34
N SER A 119 7.99 14.02 -1.57
CA SER A 119 9.23 14.65 -2.05
C SER A 119 10.07 13.67 -2.86
N THR A 120 10.47 14.10 -4.06
CA THR A 120 11.27 13.30 -5.01
C THR A 120 12.38 14.12 -5.65
N SER A 121 13.23 13.48 -6.45
CA SER A 121 14.23 14.18 -7.26
C SER A 121 13.63 15.07 -8.35
N GLU A 122 12.44 14.74 -8.87
CA GLU A 122 11.66 15.57 -9.81
C GLU A 122 10.77 16.59 -9.08
N GLY A 123 11.01 16.75 -7.77
CA GLY A 123 10.31 17.65 -6.87
C GLY A 123 9.14 17.01 -6.14
N ASP A 124 8.43 17.84 -5.40
CA ASP A 124 7.26 17.49 -4.60
C ASP A 124 5.99 17.18 -5.41
N PHE A 125 5.36 16.03 -5.17
CA PHE A 125 3.99 15.75 -5.60
C PHE A 125 3.05 15.90 -4.41
N LEU A 126 2.03 16.73 -4.55
CA LEU A 126 1.06 17.04 -3.51
C LEU A 126 -0.21 16.18 -3.67
N LEU A 127 -0.64 15.56 -2.57
CA LEU A 127 -1.87 14.78 -2.51
C LEU A 127 -2.80 15.34 -1.43
N PRO A 128 -4.08 15.63 -1.73
CA PRO A 128 -5.02 16.08 -0.72
C PRO A 128 -5.47 14.90 0.17
N ALA A 129 -5.91 15.21 1.39
CA ALA A 129 -6.34 14.25 2.41
C ALA A 129 -7.21 13.07 1.93
N PRO A 130 -8.19 13.24 1.02
CA PRO A 130 -9.01 12.12 0.54
C PRO A 130 -8.22 10.97 -0.10
N PHE A 131 -7.02 11.24 -0.63
CA PHE A 131 -6.16 10.21 -1.26
C PHE A 131 -5.58 9.23 -0.25
N ILE A 132 -5.58 9.62 1.03
CA ILE A 132 -5.03 8.87 2.14
C ILE A 132 -6.14 8.11 2.85
N GLN A 133 -7.31 8.74 2.94
CA GLN A 133 -8.52 8.19 3.53
C GLN A 133 -9.12 7.08 2.64
N ASN A 134 -9.03 7.21 1.32
CA ASN A 134 -9.55 6.23 0.36
C ASN A 134 -8.41 5.64 -0.51
N PRO A 135 -8.02 4.37 -0.29
CA PRO A 135 -6.91 3.74 -1.01
C PRO A 135 -7.17 3.55 -2.52
N LEU A 136 -8.42 3.64 -2.98
CA LEU A 136 -8.76 3.55 -4.40
C LEU A 136 -8.58 4.89 -5.12
N LEU A 137 -8.66 6.01 -4.39
CA LEU A 137 -8.66 7.35 -4.98
C LEU A 137 -7.38 7.64 -5.81
N PRO A 138 -6.16 7.28 -5.38
CA PRO A 138 -4.95 7.44 -6.18
C PRO A 138 -5.05 6.75 -7.55
N ASP A 139 -5.49 5.50 -7.62
CA ASP A 139 -5.56 4.77 -8.88
C ASP A 139 -6.64 5.29 -9.80
N TRP A 140 -7.82 5.59 -9.26
CA TRP A 140 -8.93 6.10 -10.06
C TRP A 140 -8.67 7.50 -10.60
N VAL A 141 -8.21 8.40 -9.74
CA VAL A 141 -8.04 9.81 -10.10
C VAL A 141 -6.75 10.03 -10.85
N LEU A 142 -5.61 9.54 -10.34
CA LEU A 142 -4.34 9.67 -11.08
C LEU A 142 -4.35 8.81 -12.33
N GLY A 143 -4.98 7.63 -12.34
CA GLY A 143 -5.12 6.83 -13.56
C GLY A 143 -5.86 7.57 -14.67
N ARG A 144 -6.83 8.44 -14.32
CA ARG A 144 -7.55 9.27 -15.30
C ARG A 144 -6.65 10.30 -15.98
N ILE A 145 -5.57 10.75 -15.32
CA ILE A 145 -4.68 11.79 -15.84
C ILE A 145 -4.01 11.40 -17.16
N THR A 146 -3.86 10.11 -17.43
CA THR A 146 -3.28 9.55 -18.66
C THR A 146 -3.93 10.14 -19.92
N ASN A 147 -5.25 10.30 -19.93
CA ASN A 147 -5.96 10.92 -21.06
C ASN A 147 -5.57 12.39 -21.29
N TYR A 148 -5.23 13.10 -20.22
CA TYR A 148 -4.85 14.52 -20.26
C TYR A 148 -3.36 14.68 -20.59
N MET A 149 -2.52 13.74 -20.14
CA MET A 149 -1.13 13.60 -20.58
C MET A 149 -1.04 13.43 -22.10
N ASP A 150 -1.73 12.42 -22.64
CA ASP A 150 -1.79 12.18 -24.09
C ASP A 150 -2.39 13.39 -24.83
N GLY A 151 -3.44 13.97 -24.25
CA GLY A 151 -4.07 15.18 -24.76
C GLY A 151 -3.14 16.39 -24.84
N ALA A 152 -2.19 16.54 -23.91
CA ALA A 152 -1.19 17.59 -23.93
C ALA A 152 -0.15 17.32 -25.02
N GLN A 153 0.35 16.09 -25.10
CA GLN A 153 1.32 15.66 -26.10
C GLN A 153 0.82 15.94 -27.53
N LEU A 154 -0.45 15.60 -27.81
CA LEU A 154 -1.06 15.84 -29.13
C LEU A 154 -1.20 17.33 -29.46
N ARG A 155 -1.40 18.19 -28.46
CA ARG A 155 -1.57 19.65 -28.65
C ARG A 155 -0.26 20.35 -29.02
N LEU A 156 0.89 19.78 -28.67
CA LEU A 156 2.21 20.35 -29.01
C LEU A 156 2.42 20.53 -30.52
N HIS A 157 1.65 19.83 -31.36
CA HIS A 157 1.70 20.00 -32.82
C HIS A 157 1.13 21.33 -33.31
N VAL A 158 0.27 21.99 -32.53
CA VAL A 158 -0.49 23.17 -32.98
C VAL A 158 -0.39 24.36 -32.03
N GLN A 159 0.12 24.18 -30.81
CA GLN A 159 0.25 25.26 -29.83
C GLN A 159 1.50 25.10 -28.93
N PRO A 160 1.95 26.18 -28.29
CA PRO A 160 3.05 26.13 -27.33
C PRO A 160 2.75 25.22 -26.13
N GLU A 161 3.80 24.63 -25.55
CA GLU A 161 3.71 23.68 -24.42
C GLU A 161 2.91 24.22 -23.24
N GLU A 162 3.20 25.45 -22.79
CA GLU A 162 2.51 26.07 -21.66
C GLU A 162 0.98 26.17 -21.89
N VAL A 163 0.56 26.49 -23.12
CA VAL A 163 -0.85 26.57 -23.50
C VAL A 163 -1.47 25.17 -23.56
N ALA A 164 -0.77 24.19 -24.12
CA ALA A 164 -1.21 22.79 -24.16
C ALA A 164 -1.45 22.22 -22.76
N ILE A 165 -0.51 22.42 -21.85
CA ILE A 165 -0.60 21.99 -20.45
C ILE A 165 -1.78 22.69 -19.77
N GLN A 166 -1.90 24.01 -19.89
CA GLN A 166 -2.96 24.76 -19.21
C GLN A 166 -4.36 24.32 -19.64
N GLU A 167 -4.58 24.07 -20.94
CA GLU A 167 -5.89 23.62 -21.44
C GLU A 167 -6.29 22.25 -20.92
N VAL A 168 -5.37 21.27 -20.91
CA VAL A 168 -5.69 19.95 -20.38
C VAL A 168 -5.90 19.96 -18.88
N LEU A 169 -5.18 20.81 -18.14
CA LEU A 169 -5.36 20.98 -16.70
C LEU A 169 -6.71 21.64 -16.38
N ASN A 170 -7.17 22.61 -17.17
CA ASN A 170 -8.52 23.17 -17.03
C ASN A 170 -9.59 22.09 -17.22
N ALA A 171 -9.43 21.22 -18.22
CA ALA A 171 -10.35 20.11 -18.44
C ALA A 171 -10.30 19.09 -17.29
N TYR A 172 -9.10 18.80 -16.75
CA TYR A 172 -8.93 17.89 -15.63
C TYR A 172 -9.55 18.45 -14.34
N TYR A 173 -9.37 19.74 -14.06
CA TYR A 173 -10.03 20.42 -12.93
C TYR A 173 -11.56 20.28 -12.96
N ASN A 174 -12.16 20.47 -14.14
CA ASN A 174 -13.60 20.28 -14.33
C ASN A 174 -14.02 18.84 -14.02
N TYR A 175 -13.21 17.85 -14.42
CA TYR A 175 -13.46 16.44 -14.08
C TYR A 175 -13.36 16.17 -12.57
N LEU A 176 -12.36 16.74 -11.89
CA LEU A 176 -12.15 16.56 -10.46
C LEU A 176 -13.32 17.10 -9.63
N THR A 177 -13.82 18.27 -10.00
CA THR A 177 -14.87 19.01 -9.27
C THR A 177 -16.30 18.68 -9.71
N ALA A 178 -16.49 17.98 -10.84
CA ALA A 178 -17.81 17.59 -11.31
C ALA A 178 -18.43 16.47 -10.44
N PRO A 179 -19.74 16.57 -10.12
CA PRO A 179 -20.48 15.50 -9.46
C PRO A 179 -20.60 14.27 -10.37
N LYS A 180 -20.50 13.07 -9.79
CA LYS A 180 -20.40 11.79 -10.53
C LYS A 180 -21.57 10.85 -10.16
N PRO A 181 -22.79 11.09 -10.69
CA PRO A 181 -24.01 10.45 -10.18
C PRO A 181 -24.23 8.98 -10.58
N ARG A 182 -23.35 8.35 -11.40
CA ARG A 182 -23.64 7.06 -12.06
C ARG A 182 -22.53 6.01 -11.98
N THR A 183 -21.58 6.14 -11.07
CA THR A 183 -20.39 5.28 -11.07
C THR A 183 -19.87 5.04 -9.66
N PRO A 184 -19.13 3.93 -9.43
CA PRO A 184 -18.29 3.75 -8.23
C PRO A 184 -17.06 4.68 -8.22
N VAL A 185 -17.13 5.82 -8.93
CA VAL A 185 -16.04 6.80 -8.98
C VAL A 185 -16.14 7.65 -7.71
N PRO A 186 -15.02 8.00 -7.07
CA PRO A 186 -15.04 8.79 -5.85
C PRO A 186 -15.74 10.13 -6.00
N ASP A 187 -16.22 10.66 -4.87
CA ASP A 187 -16.91 11.94 -4.78
C ASP A 187 -16.10 13.08 -5.43
N ALA A 188 -16.81 14.14 -5.81
CA ALA A 188 -16.16 15.34 -6.34
C ALA A 188 -15.21 15.95 -5.30
N LEU A 189 -14.01 16.31 -5.73
CA LEU A 189 -13.07 17.05 -4.88
C LEU A 189 -13.57 18.48 -4.68
N THR A 190 -13.24 19.06 -3.53
CA THR A 190 -13.44 20.50 -3.33
C THR A 190 -12.51 21.30 -4.25
N PRO A 191 -12.82 22.56 -4.58
CA PRO A 191 -11.92 23.42 -5.36
C PRO A 191 -10.48 23.43 -4.83
N ARG A 192 -10.33 23.56 -3.50
CA ARG A 192 -9.02 23.55 -2.84
C ARG A 192 -8.27 22.23 -3.03
N GLN A 193 -8.96 21.09 -2.86
CA GLN A 193 -8.36 19.77 -3.07
C GLN A 193 -7.97 19.55 -4.54
N ALA A 194 -8.80 20.04 -5.47
CA ALA A 194 -8.52 19.99 -6.90
C ALA A 194 -7.31 20.86 -7.27
N ASP A 195 -7.18 22.07 -6.72
CA ASP A 195 -6.03 22.96 -6.94
C ASP A 195 -4.72 22.31 -6.46
N VAL A 196 -4.73 21.71 -5.26
CA VAL A 196 -3.57 20.95 -4.75
C VAL A 196 -3.18 19.82 -5.71
N LEU A 197 -4.16 19.06 -6.18
CA LEU A 197 -3.91 17.95 -7.09
C LEU A 197 -3.47 18.43 -8.49
N LEU A 198 -3.88 19.63 -8.92
CA LEU A 198 -3.44 20.20 -10.19
C LEU A 198 -1.93 20.47 -10.23
N GLU A 199 -1.28 20.75 -9.10
CA GLU A 199 0.18 20.88 -9.04
C GLU A 199 0.87 19.55 -9.38
N THR A 200 0.40 18.46 -8.78
CA THR A 200 0.83 17.09 -9.12
C THR A 200 0.53 16.77 -10.58
N ALA A 201 -0.66 17.12 -11.04
CA ALA A 201 -1.09 16.84 -12.40
C ALA A 201 -0.23 17.57 -13.44
N ARG A 202 0.08 18.84 -13.21
CA ARG A 202 0.95 19.64 -14.07
C ARG A 202 2.31 18.97 -14.24
N ARG A 203 2.96 18.59 -13.14
CA ARG A 203 4.28 17.94 -13.18
C ARG A 203 4.23 16.60 -13.91
N LEU A 204 3.20 15.81 -13.65
CA LEU A 204 3.01 14.53 -14.33
C LEU A 204 2.82 14.72 -15.84
N VAL A 205 2.10 15.77 -16.28
CA VAL A 205 1.97 16.11 -17.72
C VAL A 205 3.31 16.58 -18.30
N GLU A 206 4.06 17.44 -17.60
CA GLU A 206 5.40 17.87 -18.03
C GLU A 206 6.37 16.69 -18.18
N LEU A 207 6.37 15.76 -17.21
CA LEU A 207 7.16 14.53 -17.26
C LEU A 207 6.70 13.62 -18.39
N HIS A 208 5.40 13.55 -18.66
CA HIS A 208 4.88 12.80 -19.81
C HIS A 208 5.39 13.35 -21.14
N ILE A 209 5.42 14.68 -21.30
CA ILE A 209 5.96 15.32 -22.51
C ILE A 209 7.44 15.00 -22.72
N ARG A 210 8.19 14.81 -21.62
CA ARG A 210 9.60 14.35 -21.64
C ARG A 210 9.76 12.85 -21.85
N GLY A 211 8.68 12.08 -21.90
CA GLY A 211 8.69 10.62 -22.09
C GLY A 211 8.74 9.80 -20.81
N GLU A 212 8.60 10.41 -19.63
CA GLU A 212 8.74 9.73 -18.32
C GLU A 212 7.42 9.64 -17.53
N GLY A 213 6.33 10.21 -18.07
CA GLY A 213 5.08 10.40 -17.32
C GLY A 213 4.45 9.11 -16.78
N THR A 214 4.51 8.01 -17.53
CA THR A 214 3.98 6.72 -17.07
C THR A 214 4.77 6.19 -15.88
N LEU A 215 6.10 6.28 -15.90
CA LEU A 215 6.94 5.84 -14.78
C LEU A 215 6.61 6.65 -13.52
N TRP A 216 6.59 7.97 -13.63
CA TRP A 216 6.31 8.86 -12.51
C TRP A 216 4.88 8.73 -11.98
N LEU A 217 3.90 8.49 -12.85
CA LEU A 217 2.53 8.18 -12.43
C LEU A 217 2.49 6.96 -11.49
N HIS A 218 3.13 5.86 -11.89
CA HIS A 218 3.18 4.65 -11.07
C HIS A 218 3.97 4.88 -9.77
N LEU A 219 5.07 5.62 -9.80
CA LEU A 219 5.83 5.96 -8.60
C LEU A 219 4.97 6.77 -7.62
N VAL A 220 4.30 7.84 -8.06
CA VAL A 220 3.45 8.68 -7.21
C VAL A 220 2.30 7.88 -6.59
N GLN A 221 1.65 7.00 -7.37
CA GLN A 221 0.60 6.12 -6.86
C GLN A 221 1.10 5.19 -5.75
N ASN A 222 2.29 4.59 -5.92
CA ASN A 222 2.84 3.69 -4.92
C ASN A 222 3.42 4.43 -3.69
N MET A 223 4.05 5.60 -3.88
CA MET A 223 4.61 6.43 -2.81
C MET A 223 3.55 6.94 -1.83
N ALA A 224 2.27 7.00 -2.23
CA ALA A 224 1.16 7.28 -1.33
C ALA A 224 0.86 6.10 -0.37
N GLY A 225 1.29 4.89 -0.72
CA GLY A 225 1.05 3.64 0.02
C GLY A 225 1.36 3.74 1.51
N PRO A 226 2.58 4.10 1.93
CA PRO A 226 2.93 4.25 3.35
C PRO A 226 1.99 5.20 4.10
N ALA A 227 1.61 6.34 3.51
CA ALA A 227 0.67 7.28 4.14
C ALA A 227 -0.74 6.69 4.31
N ILE A 228 -1.25 6.00 3.29
CA ILE A 228 -2.54 5.30 3.31
C ILE A 228 -2.53 4.22 4.39
N LEU A 229 -1.46 3.44 4.46
CA LEU A 229 -1.33 2.31 5.38
C LEU A 229 -1.10 2.76 6.82
N SER A 230 -0.36 3.84 7.05
CA SER A 230 -0.20 4.43 8.38
C SER A 230 -1.49 5.06 8.88
N HIS A 231 -2.30 5.64 7.99
CA HIS A 231 -3.62 6.16 8.37
C HIS A 231 -4.60 5.05 8.77
N ARG A 232 -4.51 3.90 8.10
CA ARG A 232 -5.35 2.74 8.38
C ARG A 232 -4.98 2.03 9.69
N CYS A 233 -3.68 1.88 9.96
CA CYS A 233 -3.12 0.98 10.98
C CYS A 233 -3.52 -0.51 10.80
N PHE A 234 -2.81 -1.41 11.47
CA PHE A 234 -3.01 -2.86 11.38
C PHE A 234 -3.02 -3.53 12.75
N ASP A 235 -3.76 -4.63 12.86
CA ASP A 235 -3.82 -5.46 14.07
C ASP A 235 -2.54 -6.27 14.27
N ARG A 236 -1.91 -6.66 13.15
CA ARG A 236 -0.71 -7.48 13.09
C ARG A 236 0.34 -6.86 12.17
N LEU A 237 1.60 -6.98 12.57
CA LEU A 237 2.75 -6.63 11.76
C LEU A 237 3.71 -7.82 11.71
N ALA A 238 4.11 -8.23 10.51
CA ALA A 238 4.99 -9.38 10.33
C ALA A 238 5.99 -9.09 9.22
N TYR A 239 7.28 -9.25 9.48
CA TYR A 239 8.30 -9.16 8.42
C TYR A 239 9.57 -9.91 8.78
N GLN A 240 10.41 -10.14 7.77
CA GLN A 240 11.77 -10.65 7.97
C GLN A 240 12.77 -9.56 7.64
N GLY A 241 13.62 -9.18 8.59
CA GLY A 241 14.54 -8.07 8.40
C GLY A 241 15.37 -7.70 9.62
N PRO A 242 16.06 -6.55 9.56
CA PRO A 242 16.87 -6.05 10.67
C PRO A 242 15.99 -5.56 11.83
N THR A 243 16.44 -5.71 13.06
CA THR A 243 15.73 -5.25 14.26
C THR A 243 15.65 -3.73 14.37
N SER A 244 16.56 -3.00 13.74
CA SER A 244 16.67 -1.53 13.82
C SER A 244 15.46 -0.77 13.29
N ILE A 245 14.68 -1.38 12.39
CA ILE A 245 13.47 -0.77 11.79
C ILE A 245 12.17 -1.22 12.48
N PHE A 246 12.27 -2.12 13.47
CA PHE A 246 11.11 -2.71 14.12
C PHE A 246 10.29 -1.71 14.91
N ASP A 247 10.94 -0.91 15.75
CA ASP A 247 10.28 0.13 16.52
C ASP A 247 9.66 1.18 15.58
N ILE A 248 10.37 1.52 14.48
CA ILE A 248 9.87 2.47 13.46
C ILE A 248 8.58 1.95 12.81
N TYR A 249 8.57 0.71 12.32
CA TYR A 249 7.38 0.15 11.67
C TYR A 249 6.23 -0.06 12.65
N SER A 250 6.53 -0.49 13.87
CA SER A 250 5.51 -0.65 14.91
C SER A 250 4.86 0.69 15.26
N ASP A 251 5.66 1.75 15.44
CA ASP A 251 5.15 3.08 15.76
C ASP A 251 4.32 3.70 14.61
N ILE A 252 4.64 3.40 13.35
CA ILE A 252 3.95 3.95 12.18
C ILE A 252 2.65 3.19 11.85
N TYR A 253 2.68 1.86 11.87
CA TYR A 253 1.62 1.04 11.26
C TYR A 253 0.83 0.19 12.24
N LEU A 254 1.36 -0.10 13.43
CA LEU A 254 0.66 -0.94 14.38
C LEU A 254 -0.40 -0.13 15.12
N ARG A 255 -1.62 -0.68 15.21
CA ARG A 255 -2.66 -0.04 16.01
C ARG A 255 -2.39 -0.22 17.50
N SER A 256 -3.02 0.60 18.33
CA SER A 256 -3.01 0.40 19.80
C SER A 256 -3.55 -0.99 20.17
N GLY A 257 -2.76 -1.77 20.92
CA GLY A 257 -3.07 -3.16 21.28
C GLY A 257 -2.81 -4.18 20.16
N GLY A 258 -2.19 -3.77 19.05
CA GLY A 258 -1.74 -4.68 18.00
C GLY A 258 -0.52 -5.50 18.43
N GLN A 259 -0.23 -6.54 17.64
CA GLN A 259 0.90 -7.45 17.86
C GLN A 259 1.86 -7.42 16.67
N ALA A 260 3.15 -7.45 16.94
CA ALA A 260 4.17 -7.47 15.90
C ALA A 260 5.12 -8.65 16.11
N ALA A 261 5.49 -9.31 15.01
CA ALA A 261 6.49 -10.36 14.98
C ALA A 261 7.54 -10.07 13.90
N ILE A 262 8.81 -10.21 14.25
CA ILE A 262 9.92 -10.09 13.30
C ILE A 262 10.73 -11.38 13.30
N VAL A 263 11.08 -11.83 12.10
CA VAL A 263 12.08 -12.88 11.90
C VAL A 263 13.41 -12.21 11.54
N THR A 264 14.44 -12.49 12.32
CA THR A 264 15.75 -11.84 12.15
C THR A 264 16.88 -12.82 12.43
N SER A 265 18.12 -12.40 12.21
CA SER A 265 19.29 -13.22 12.52
C SER A 265 19.57 -13.21 14.04
N GLU A 266 20.23 -14.25 14.56
CA GLU A 266 20.63 -14.27 15.97
C GLU A 266 21.56 -13.10 16.34
N ALA A 267 22.45 -12.71 15.42
CA ALA A 267 23.35 -11.57 15.61
C ALA A 267 22.58 -10.24 15.73
N ASP A 268 21.56 -10.03 14.88
CA ASP A 268 20.76 -8.80 14.93
C ASP A 268 19.85 -8.75 16.17
N ALA A 269 19.35 -9.91 16.61
CA ALA A 269 18.52 -10.05 17.81
C ALA A 269 19.27 -9.71 19.11
N GLN A 270 20.59 -9.88 19.14
CA GLN A 270 21.43 -9.53 20.29
C GLN A 270 21.57 -8.01 20.51
N THR A 271 21.06 -7.19 19.60
CA THR A 271 20.97 -5.73 19.77
C THR A 271 19.68 -5.41 20.54
N PRO A 272 19.76 -5.05 21.83
CA PRO A 272 18.56 -5.00 22.67
C PRO A 272 17.73 -3.75 22.39
N SER A 273 16.44 -3.95 22.11
CA SER A 273 15.40 -2.96 22.43
C SER A 273 14.51 -3.55 23.52
N SER A 274 14.30 -2.80 24.59
CA SER A 274 13.63 -3.24 25.83
C SER A 274 12.13 -3.55 25.67
N ARG A 275 11.57 -3.37 24.47
CA ARG A 275 10.16 -3.58 24.14
C ARG A 275 9.81 -5.01 23.68
N HIS A 276 10.81 -5.88 23.55
CA HIS A 276 10.64 -7.16 22.83
C HIS A 276 10.75 -8.38 23.73
N ARG A 277 9.93 -9.39 23.44
CA ARG A 277 10.13 -10.75 23.93
C ARG A 277 10.81 -11.58 22.84
N MET A 278 11.97 -12.13 23.16
CA MET A 278 12.68 -13.04 22.26
C MET A 278 12.12 -14.46 22.41
N LEU A 279 11.73 -15.07 21.29
CA LEU A 279 11.47 -16.50 21.18
C LEU A 279 12.64 -17.12 20.39
N THR A 280 13.61 -17.67 21.11
CA THR A 280 14.62 -18.54 20.51
C THR A 280 14.01 -19.92 20.34
N SER A 281 13.68 -20.28 19.10
CA SER A 281 13.33 -21.67 18.81
C SER A 281 14.62 -22.48 18.66
N GLU A 282 15.08 -23.07 19.75
CA GLU A 282 16.08 -24.13 19.67
C GLU A 282 15.54 -25.27 18.78
N SER A 283 16.35 -25.70 17.82
CA SER A 283 16.23 -26.90 16.96
C SER A 283 15.34 -26.88 15.70
N ARG A 284 14.53 -25.85 15.47
CA ARG A 284 13.49 -25.92 14.43
C ARG A 284 13.73 -25.05 13.20
N PHE A 285 14.14 -23.79 13.37
CA PHE A 285 14.36 -22.85 12.27
C PHE A 285 15.86 -22.53 12.15
N SER A 286 16.49 -22.86 11.02
CA SER A 286 17.94 -22.76 10.78
C SER A 286 18.55 -21.38 11.05
N GLY A 287 18.89 -21.06 12.30
CA GLY A 287 19.59 -19.83 12.68
C GLY A 287 18.74 -18.55 12.64
N ALA A 288 17.41 -18.67 12.60
CA ALA A 288 16.48 -17.55 12.64
C ALA A 288 15.91 -17.34 14.05
N THR A 289 15.84 -16.09 14.48
CA THR A 289 15.28 -15.66 15.77
C THR A 289 13.97 -14.93 15.55
N ILE A 290 12.96 -15.24 16.36
CA ILE A 290 11.66 -14.55 16.32
C ILE A 290 11.60 -13.58 17.51
N LEU A 291 11.31 -12.31 17.25
CA LEU A 291 11.00 -11.32 18.29
C LEU A 291 9.53 -10.93 18.21
N LEU A 292 8.88 -10.84 19.37
CA LEU A 292 7.48 -10.46 19.50
C LEU A 292 7.33 -9.16 20.31
N CYS A 293 6.32 -8.35 19.97
CA CYS A 293 5.89 -7.16 20.70
C CYS A 293 4.35 -7.09 20.78
N GLY A 294 3.81 -6.60 21.90
CA GLY A 294 2.37 -6.33 22.08
C GLY A 294 1.58 -7.36 22.89
N LEU A 295 2.05 -7.76 24.08
CA LEU A 295 1.22 -8.47 25.07
C LEU A 295 0.55 -7.50 26.04
#